data_AF-A0A120GQC0-F1
#
_entry.id   AF-A0A120GQC0-F1
#
_cell.length_a   1.000
_cell.length_b   1.000
_cell.length_c   1.000
_cell.angle_alpha   90.00
_cell.angle_beta   90.00
_cell.angle_gamma   90.00
#
_symmetry.space_group_name_H-M   'P 1'
#
loop_
_entity.id
_entity.type
_entity.pdbx_description
1 polymer ?
#
loop_
_entity_poly.entity_id
_entity_poly.type
_entity_poly.pdbx_seq_one_letter_code
_entity_poly.pdbx_strand_id
1 'polypeptide(L)'
;MNQGRDPLASSLATHLHIRLTRLAEERDISLERLLDKSVELLLEYMEDNELITDHVKLNNVEAINKNKEIIQHSKEILKKD
;
A
#
# COMPACT_ATOMS: atom_id res chain seq x y z
N MET A 1 -22.92 5.14 -10.43
CA MET A 1 -21.68 4.90 -11.18
C MET A 1 -20.82 3.98 -10.35
N ASN A 2 -20.80 2.68 -10.66
CA ASN A 2 -19.89 1.74 -10.00
C ASN A 2 -18.48 2.08 -10.49
N GLN A 3 -17.67 2.71 -9.64
CA GLN A 3 -16.23 2.75 -9.85
C GLN A 3 -15.71 1.33 -9.62
N GLY A 4 -15.87 0.48 -10.61
CA GLY A 4 -15.24 -0.84 -10.61
C GLY A 4 -13.75 -0.62 -10.48
N ARG A 5 -13.15 -1.12 -9.41
CA ARG A 5 -11.69 -1.12 -9.27
C ARG A 5 -11.13 -1.77 -10.53
N ASP A 6 -10.18 -1.11 -11.18
CA ASP A 6 -9.48 -1.71 -12.31
C ASP A 6 -8.92 -3.07 -11.88
N PRO A 7 -8.98 -4.11 -12.74
CA PRO A 7 -8.45 -5.42 -12.40
C PRO A 7 -6.98 -5.30 -12.00
N LEU A 8 -6.57 -5.89 -10.87
CA LEU A 8 -5.17 -5.90 -10.40
C LEU A 8 -4.19 -6.35 -11.50
N ALA A 9 -4.64 -7.20 -12.43
CA ALA A 9 -3.86 -7.66 -13.57
C ALA A 9 -3.42 -6.52 -14.52
N SER A 10 -4.17 -5.43 -14.64
CA SER A 10 -3.88 -4.33 -15.59
C SER A 10 -2.81 -3.35 -15.10
N SER A 11 -2.51 -3.36 -13.80
CA SER A 11 -1.52 -2.48 -13.17
C SER A 11 -0.17 -3.18 -12.90
N LEU A 12 -0.05 -4.47 -13.22
CA LEU A 12 1.19 -5.23 -13.04
C LEU A 12 2.24 -4.84 -14.06
N ALA A 13 3.50 -4.73 -13.61
CA ALA A 13 4.64 -4.64 -14.51
C ALA A 13 4.68 -5.86 -15.44
N THR A 14 5.02 -5.67 -16.71
CA THR A 14 4.97 -6.71 -17.76
C THR A 14 5.69 -8.01 -17.35
N HIS A 15 6.87 -7.89 -16.72
CA HIS A 15 7.62 -9.06 -16.28
C HIS A 15 6.93 -9.84 -15.15
N LEU A 16 6.23 -9.16 -14.25
CA LEU A 16 5.44 -9.81 -13.19
C LEU A 16 4.20 -10.48 -13.77
N HIS A 17 3.50 -9.79 -14.67
CA HIS A 17 2.34 -10.35 -15.36
C HIS A 17 2.70 -11.68 -16.04
N ILE A 18 3.78 -11.71 -16.84
CA ILE A 18 4.23 -12.94 -17.52
C ILE A 18 4.56 -14.07 -16.52
N ARG A 19 5.28 -13.75 -15.44
CA ARG A 19 5.67 -14.76 -14.43
C ARG A 19 4.46 -15.34 -13.70
N LEU A 20 3.51 -14.49 -13.31
CA LEU A 20 2.31 -14.90 -12.58
C LEU A 20 1.34 -15.66 -13.48
N THR A 21 1.20 -15.27 -14.75
CA THR A 21 0.40 -16.02 -15.73
C THR A 21 0.94 -17.45 -15.91
N ARG A 22 2.26 -17.61 -16.10
CA ARG A 22 2.87 -18.94 -16.21
C ARG A 22 2.67 -19.78 -14.95
N LEU A 23 2.81 -19.18 -13.78
CA LEU A 23 2.58 -19.87 -12.51
C LEU A 23 1.10 -20.29 -12.36
N ALA A 24 0.16 -19.46 -12.81
CA ALA A 24 -1.27 -19.79 -12.79
C ALA A 24 -1.58 -20.98 -13.72
N GLU A 25 -0.98 -21.00 -14.91
CA GLU A 25 -1.06 -22.10 -15.87
C GLU A 25 -0.47 -23.40 -15.30
N GLU A 26 0.72 -23.35 -14.70
CA GLU A 26 1.38 -24.52 -14.06
C GLU A 26 0.55 -25.11 -12.91
N ARG A 27 -0.27 -24.28 -12.27
CA ARG A 27 -1.09 -24.65 -11.10
C ARG A 27 -2.55 -24.94 -11.46
N ASP A 28 -2.92 -24.84 -12.75
CA ASP A 28 -4.28 -25.02 -13.24
C ASP A 28 -5.31 -24.17 -12.48
N ILE A 29 -4.99 -22.88 -12.28
CA ILE A 29 -5.88 -21.90 -11.65
C ILE A 29 -5.93 -20.62 -12.48
N SER A 30 -6.98 -19.80 -12.29
CA SER A 30 -7.04 -18.48 -12.92
C SER A 30 -6.00 -17.53 -12.34
N LEU A 31 -5.52 -16.59 -13.16
CA LEU A 31 -4.59 -15.55 -12.74
C LEU A 31 -5.19 -14.71 -11.60
N GLU A 32 -6.47 -14.38 -11.67
CA GLU A 32 -7.17 -13.61 -10.63
C GLU A 32 -7.13 -14.33 -9.28
N ARG A 33 -7.38 -15.65 -9.27
CA ARG A 33 -7.35 -16.44 -8.04
C ARG A 33 -5.95 -16.53 -7.46
N LEU A 34 -4.93 -16.60 -8.32
CA LEU A 34 -3.53 -16.56 -7.88
C LEU A 34 -3.18 -15.18 -7.28
N LEU A 35 -3.64 -14.09 -7.89
CA LEU A 35 -3.41 -12.73 -7.41
C LEU A 35 -4.07 -12.49 -6.05
N ASP A 36 -5.33 -12.89 -5.87
CA ASP A 36 -6.04 -12.76 -4.59
C ASP A 36 -5.27 -13.46 -3.47
N LYS A 37 -4.84 -14.71 -3.69
CA LYS A 37 -4.01 -15.47 -2.74
C LYS A 37 -2.65 -14.83 -2.48
N SER A 38 -2.06 -14.23 -3.50
CA SER A 38 -0.75 -13.56 -3.37
C SER A 38 -0.85 -12.31 -2.50
N VAL A 39 -1.97 -11.57 -2.58
CA VAL A 39 -2.24 -10.42 -1.72
C VAL A 39 -2.42 -10.86 -0.27
N GLU A 40 -3.19 -11.92 -0.01
CA GLU A 40 -3.37 -12.48 1.33
C GLU A 40 -2.02 -12.85 1.98
N LEU A 41 -1.18 -13.61 1.26
CA LEU A 41 0.14 -14.01 1.74
C LEU A 41 1.09 -12.83 1.97
N LEU A 42 1.01 -11.80 1.13
CA LEU A 42 1.82 -10.60 1.30
C LEU A 42 1.42 -9.83 2.57
N LEU A 43 0.11 -9.72 2.85
CA LEU A 43 -0.38 -9.08 4.07
C LEU A 43 0.07 -9.85 5.31
N GLU A 44 -0.09 -11.18 5.32
CA GLU A 44 0.39 -12.04 6.41
C GLU A 44 1.89 -11.86 6.64
N TYR A 45 2.71 -11.90 5.59
CA TYR A 45 4.14 -11.64 5.69
C TYR A 45 4.44 -10.25 6.25
N MET A 46 3.72 -9.21 5.82
CA MET A 46 3.96 -7.85 6.29
C MET A 46 3.53 -7.65 7.76
N GLU A 47 2.51 -8.39 8.22
CA GLU A 47 2.09 -8.43 9.63
C GLU A 47 3.13 -9.14 10.49
N ASP A 48 3.55 -10.34 10.08
CA ASP A 48 4.53 -11.18 10.80
C ASP A 48 5.90 -10.52 10.92
N ASN A 49 6.27 -9.67 9.96
CA ASN A 49 7.56 -9.00 9.93
C ASN A 49 7.51 -7.54 10.43
N GLU A 50 6.41 -7.11 11.06
CA GLU A 50 6.17 -5.73 11.53
C GLU A 50 6.35 -4.64 10.45
N LEU A 51 6.34 -5.02 9.16
CA LEU A 51 6.58 -4.09 8.05
C LEU A 51 5.41 -3.11 7.86
N ILE A 52 4.18 -3.55 8.16
CA ILE A 52 3.03 -2.64 8.24
C ILE A 52 3.25 -1.62 9.36
N THR A 53 3.71 -2.09 10.51
CA THR A 53 3.91 -1.27 11.69
C THR A 53 4.93 -0.17 11.42
N ASP A 54 6.05 -0.48 10.78
CA ASP A 54 7.09 0.51 10.50
C ASP A 54 6.69 1.52 9.42
N HIS A 55 5.98 1.10 8.38
CA HIS A 55 5.45 2.04 7.37
C HIS A 55 4.38 2.97 7.97
N VAL A 56 3.45 2.43 8.76
CA VAL A 56 2.41 3.22 9.45
C VAL A 56 3.04 4.14 10.51
N LYS A 57 4.01 3.66 11.29
CA LYS A 57 4.77 4.47 12.25
C LYS A 57 5.47 5.62 11.54
N LEU A 58 6.15 5.38 10.41
CA LEU A 58 6.85 6.42 9.65
C LEU A 58 5.88 7.51 9.16
N ASN A 59 4.77 7.12 8.52
CA ASN A 59 3.75 8.06 8.04
C ASN A 59 3.12 8.86 9.18
N ASN A 60 2.89 8.22 10.33
CA ASN A 60 2.36 8.89 11.52
C ASN A 60 3.37 9.89 12.10
N VAL A 61 4.66 9.55 12.13
CA VAL A 61 5.73 10.47 12.58
C VAL A 61 5.82 11.70 11.66
N GLU A 62 5.76 11.51 10.34
CA GLU A 62 5.74 12.63 9.39
C GLU A 62 4.51 13.53 9.59
N ALA A 63 3.32 12.94 9.73
CA ALA A 63 2.08 13.69 9.98
C ALA A 63 2.14 14.47 11.30
N ILE A 64 2.65 13.86 12.37
CA ILE A 64 2.84 14.51 13.68
C ILE A 64 3.81 15.69 13.56
N ASN A 65 4.93 15.52 12.86
CA ASN A 65 5.92 16.59 12.69
C ASN A 65 5.34 17.76 11.90
N LYS A 66 4.63 17.49 10.81
CA LYS A 66 3.95 18.52 10.02
C LYS A 66 2.90 19.28 10.83
N ASN A 67 2.14 18.57 11.67
CA ASN A 67 1.17 19.20 12.58
C ASN A 67 1.86 20.11 13.62
N LYS A 68 3.02 19.68 14.16
CA LYS A 68 3.80 20.52 15.08
C LYS A 68 4.30 21.80 14.41
N GLU A 69 4.79 21.73 13.17
CA GLU A 69 5.22 22.89 12.40
C GLU A 69 4.08 23.87 12.16
N ILE A 70 2.91 23.38 11.73
CA ILE A 70 1.71 24.20 11.51
C ILE A 70 1.31 24.92 12.80
N ILE A 71 1.25 24.19 13.93
CA ILE A 71 0.91 24.78 15.24
C ILE A 71 1.94 25.85 15.64
N GLN A 72 3.23 25.60 15.40
CA GLN A 72 4.29 26.53 15.73
C GLN A 72 4.19 27.83 14.91
N HIS A 73 3.97 27.72 13.59
CA HIS A 73 3.74 28.88 12.74
C HIS A 73 2.46 29.64 13.12
N SER A 74 1.37 28.95 13.44
CA SER A 74 0.15 29.62 13.92
C SER A 74 0.40 30.40 15.21
N LYS A 75 1.20 29.87 16.16
CA LYS A 75 1.58 30.58 17.38
C LYS A 75 2.45 31.81 17.11
N GLU A 76 3.31 31.77 16.11
CA GLU A 76 4.16 32.91 15.73
C GLU A 76 3.33 34.04 15.10
N ILE A 77 2.34 33.69 14.28
CA ILE A 77 1.41 34.67 13.70
C ILE A 77 0.60 35.35 14.81
N LEU A 78 0.03 34.59 15.75
CA LEU A 78 -0.76 35.12 16.87
C LEU A 78 0.05 35.97 17.86
N LYS A 79 1.38 35.88 17.87
CA LYS A 79 2.26 36.71 18.72
C LYS A 79 2.68 38.03 18.07
N LYS A 80 2.43 38.20 16.76
CA LYS A 80 2.73 39.42 16.02
C LYS A 80 1.58 40.44 16.00
N ASP A 81 0.40 40.04 16.48
CA ASP A 81 -0.74 40.90 16.81
C ASP A 81 -0.72 41.27 18.30
#